data_AF-A0AA47MBH1-F1
#
_entry.id   AF-A0AA47MBH1-F1
#
_cell.length_a   1.000
_cell.length_b   1.000
_cell.length_c   1.000
_cell.angle_alpha   90.00
_cell.angle_beta   90.00
_cell.angle_gamma   90.00
#
_symmetry.space_group_name_H-M   'P 1'
#
loop_
_entity.id
_entity.type
_entity.pdbx_description
1 polymer ?
#
loop_
_entity_poly.entity_id
_entity_poly.type
_entity_poly.pdbx_seq_one_letter_code
_entity_poly.pdbx_strand_id
1 'polypeptide(L)'
;MTRSCCVINCNSRSHDHRRRRITPDIHFYRFPAWKRNSTSHVSDVTKRRRMAWIAAVRRPNITFDHTPPHMEVCSKHFHKGKPAYEMLECDPDWAPSLNLGHSEVKAAGTDRFERLGRRVTRCQEEAVTGEKESAEQASNSLPPPPDNTSHDADDVTPLYYSDNTAPTAETEAGTSGVVAQDGRAQLESTGAQQEYSECCLHLQEIVRLREENGMLKEELSKKSLDENFLRDNDCKVKYYTGLPSFALLMGVLMEIHPSLPKTDRKLSHFQILLLTLMRLRLDLPLDHIAHIFDISRQTTSTLFSDTINVLYSHLSPLVHWPERRFIQASMPHQFVEMFGNRETTKSTGKSRNLFQLQSDKRITENSGFLQKLSPGDLVLADRGFDVKESVALVGATLKMPAFTRGRSQLDAKDVEETRKLAHVRIHVERVIGCMRSKYTFLNDTIRLGLVVPLEGEDMTLLDKIVAVTCALINMCPSVVMKPTF
;
A
#
# COMPACT_ATOMS: atom_id res chain seq x y z
N MET A 1 -17.63 20.04 35.51
CA MET A 1 -17.27 18.71 36.04
C MET A 1 -15.81 18.43 35.71
N THR A 2 -15.05 17.86 36.65
CA THR A 2 -13.65 17.46 36.43
C THR A 2 -13.60 16.24 35.49
N ARG A 3 -13.06 16.43 34.29
CA ARG A 3 -12.76 15.34 33.33
C ARG A 3 -11.40 14.71 33.66
N SER A 4 -11.31 13.39 33.62
CA SER A 4 -10.10 12.59 33.88
C SER A 4 -9.92 11.50 32.82
N CYS A 5 -8.66 11.18 32.49
CA CYS A 5 -8.36 10.15 31.50
C CYS A 5 -8.66 8.75 32.05
N CYS A 6 -9.27 7.89 31.24
CA CYS A 6 -9.59 6.49 31.62
C CYS A 6 -8.47 5.48 31.29
N VAL A 7 -7.44 5.89 30.54
CA VAL A 7 -6.28 5.05 30.19
C VAL A 7 -5.51 4.65 31.45
N ILE A 8 -5.07 3.40 31.51
CA ILE A 8 -4.35 2.83 32.64
C ILE A 8 -3.06 3.64 32.87
N ASN A 9 -2.78 3.98 34.14
CA ASN A 9 -1.62 4.78 34.56
C ASN A 9 -1.55 6.21 33.98
N CYS A 10 -2.65 6.76 33.44
CA CYS A 10 -2.72 8.16 32.99
C CYS A 10 -3.37 9.06 34.04
N ASN A 11 -2.58 9.96 34.63
CA ASN A 11 -3.05 10.91 35.66
C ASN A 11 -3.58 12.24 35.08
N SER A 12 -3.87 12.31 33.78
CA SER A 12 -4.30 13.55 33.13
C SER A 12 -5.70 13.96 33.57
N ARG A 13 -5.83 15.20 34.07
CA ARG A 13 -7.09 15.80 34.55
C ARG A 13 -7.26 17.23 34.03
N SER A 14 -8.51 17.60 33.79
CA SER A 14 -8.85 18.94 33.29
C SER A 14 -8.72 20.05 34.35
N HIS A 15 -9.09 19.77 35.61
CA HIS A 15 -9.10 20.76 36.69
C HIS A 15 -8.56 20.18 38.00
N ASP A 16 -7.98 21.04 38.84
CA ASP A 16 -7.50 20.71 40.18
C ASP A 16 -8.66 20.60 41.19
N HIS A 17 -8.34 20.23 42.43
CA HIS A 17 -9.29 20.16 43.54
C HIS A 17 -9.90 21.52 43.90
N ARG A 18 -9.32 22.64 43.44
CA ARG A 18 -9.81 24.01 43.59
C ARG A 18 -10.52 24.53 42.33
N ARG A 19 -10.86 23.63 41.38
CA ARG A 19 -11.53 23.91 40.10
C ARG A 19 -10.77 24.84 39.14
N ARG A 20 -9.46 24.99 39.30
CA ARG A 20 -8.60 25.70 38.34
C ARG A 20 -8.13 24.73 37.25
N ARG A 21 -8.10 25.20 36.00
CA ARG A 21 -7.68 24.39 34.85
C ARG A 21 -6.18 24.07 34.98
N ILE A 22 -5.81 22.80 35.00
CA ILE A 22 -4.42 22.36 35.26
C ILE A 22 -3.55 22.55 34.01
N THR A 23 -4.06 22.14 32.85
CA THR A 23 -3.34 22.20 31.57
C THR A 23 -4.27 22.75 30.49
N PRO A 24 -3.92 23.88 29.83
CA PRO A 24 -4.71 24.40 28.72
C PRO A 24 -4.76 23.45 27.53
N ASP A 25 -3.68 22.71 27.29
CA ASP A 25 -3.44 22.00 26.02
C ASP A 25 -3.88 20.53 26.01
N ILE A 26 -4.46 20.03 27.12
CA ILE A 26 -4.97 18.66 27.20
C ILE A 26 -6.48 18.64 26.91
N HIS A 27 -6.84 17.95 25.84
CA HIS A 27 -8.23 17.70 25.45
C HIS A 27 -8.65 16.28 25.83
N PHE A 28 -9.95 16.06 26.05
CA PHE A 28 -10.52 14.76 26.41
C PHE A 28 -11.58 14.37 25.39
N TYR A 29 -11.51 13.12 24.92
CA TYR A 29 -12.35 12.58 23.85
C TYR A 29 -13.15 11.39 24.34
N ARG A 30 -14.41 11.31 23.93
CA ARG A 30 -15.32 10.21 24.25
C ARG A 30 -15.16 9.05 23.28
N PHE A 31 -15.59 7.88 23.71
CA PHE A 31 -15.64 6.69 22.85
C PHE A 31 -16.56 6.93 21.62
N PRO A 32 -16.14 6.53 20.41
CA PRO A 32 -16.93 6.68 19.19
C PRO A 32 -18.27 5.93 19.28
N ALA A 33 -19.34 6.53 18.77
CA ALA A 33 -20.65 5.89 18.65
C ALA A 33 -20.68 4.92 17.45
N TRP A 34 -21.44 3.83 17.57
CA TRP A 34 -21.71 2.94 16.44
C TRP A 34 -22.97 3.41 15.69
N LYS A 35 -22.83 3.70 14.38
CA LYS A 35 -23.91 4.20 13.52
C LYS A 35 -24.68 3.06 12.84
N ARG A 36 -25.54 2.39 13.61
CA ARG A 36 -26.33 1.22 13.16
C ARG A 36 -27.25 1.47 11.95
N ASN A 37 -27.78 2.69 11.83
CA ASN A 37 -28.79 3.05 10.83
C ASN A 37 -28.19 3.72 9.58
N SER A 38 -26.87 3.64 9.39
CA SER A 38 -26.17 4.18 8.23
C SER A 38 -25.91 3.10 7.18
N THR A 39 -25.39 3.47 6.00
CA THR A 39 -24.96 2.53 4.94
C THR A 39 -24.10 1.41 5.53
N SER A 40 -24.17 0.18 4.98
CA SER A 40 -23.43 -1.00 5.47
C SER A 40 -21.98 -0.68 5.81
N HIS A 41 -21.26 -0.06 4.86
CA HIS A 41 -19.87 0.35 5.03
C HIS A 41 -19.64 1.25 6.27
N VAL A 42 -20.42 2.33 6.44
CA VAL A 42 -20.30 3.26 7.59
C VAL A 42 -20.63 2.58 8.92
N SER A 43 -21.64 1.72 8.94
CA SER A 43 -21.98 0.94 10.14
C SER A 43 -20.80 0.03 10.55
N ASP A 44 -20.20 -0.67 9.59
CA ASP A 44 -19.09 -1.59 9.82
C ASP A 44 -17.81 -0.86 10.27
N VAL A 45 -17.48 0.27 9.63
CA VAL A 45 -16.31 1.08 9.97
C VAL A 45 -16.44 1.65 11.39
N THR A 46 -17.59 2.23 11.74
CA THR A 46 -17.80 2.83 13.07
C THR A 46 -17.87 1.77 14.18
N LYS A 47 -18.38 0.58 13.87
CA LYS A 47 -18.34 -0.59 14.76
C LYS A 47 -16.91 -1.02 15.05
N ARG A 48 -16.08 -1.22 14.02
CA ARG A 48 -14.66 -1.59 14.18
C ARG A 48 -13.88 -0.53 14.94
N ARG A 49 -14.17 0.75 14.69
CA ARG A 49 -13.55 1.87 15.40
C ARG A 49 -13.82 1.84 16.90
N ARG A 50 -15.08 1.64 17.27
CA ARG A 50 -15.51 1.55 18.66
C ARG A 50 -14.83 0.37 19.37
N MET A 51 -14.75 -0.79 18.70
CA MET A 51 -14.04 -1.97 19.23
C MET A 51 -12.54 -1.70 19.45
N ALA A 52 -11.87 -1.02 18.52
CA ALA A 52 -10.46 -0.68 18.65
C ALA A 52 -10.17 0.22 19.86
N TRP A 53 -11.02 1.23 20.11
CA TRP A 53 -10.90 2.10 21.30
C TRP A 53 -11.06 1.33 22.62
N ILE A 54 -12.03 0.41 22.68
CA ILE A 54 -12.25 -0.43 23.87
C ILE A 54 -11.06 -1.35 24.11
N ALA A 55 -10.55 -1.97 23.04
CA ALA A 55 -9.39 -2.85 23.08
C ALA A 55 -8.08 -2.12 23.48
N ALA A 56 -7.95 -0.83 23.15
CA ALA A 56 -6.82 -0.01 23.55
C ALA A 56 -6.84 0.34 25.05
N VAL A 57 -8.01 0.67 25.60
CA VAL A 57 -8.16 1.12 27.00
C VAL A 57 -8.17 -0.03 28.00
N ARG A 58 -8.66 -1.22 27.61
CA ARG A 58 -8.64 -2.47 28.42
C ARG A 58 -9.18 -2.34 29.84
N ARG A 59 -10.23 -1.54 30.04
CA ARG A 59 -10.93 -1.43 31.32
C ARG A 59 -12.13 -2.40 31.34
N PRO A 60 -12.30 -3.22 32.38
CA PRO A 60 -13.42 -4.17 32.46
C PRO A 60 -14.79 -3.49 32.48
N ASN A 61 -14.85 -2.25 32.98
CA ASN A 61 -16.08 -1.46 33.09
C ASN A 61 -16.44 -0.70 31.80
N ILE A 62 -15.71 -0.94 30.70
CA ILE A 62 -15.99 -0.34 29.38
C ILE A 62 -16.20 -1.49 28.40
N THR A 63 -17.45 -1.66 27.96
CA THR A 63 -17.84 -2.69 26.99
C THR A 63 -18.37 -2.04 25.71
N PHE A 64 -18.60 -2.87 24.69
CA PHE A 64 -19.11 -2.38 23.41
C PHE A 64 -20.48 -1.68 23.57
N ASP A 65 -21.37 -2.28 24.35
CA ASP A 65 -22.71 -1.77 24.58
C ASP A 65 -22.77 -0.70 25.69
N HIS A 66 -21.77 -0.65 26.58
CA HIS A 66 -21.74 0.27 27.70
C HIS A 66 -20.42 1.05 27.79
N THR A 67 -20.46 2.32 27.37
CA THR A 67 -19.36 3.29 27.52
C THR A 67 -19.84 4.49 28.34
N PRO A 68 -19.54 4.58 29.65
CA PRO A 68 -20.00 5.67 30.49
C PRO A 68 -19.54 7.06 29.97
N PRO A 69 -20.38 8.11 30.01
CA PRO A 69 -20.04 9.43 29.46
C PRO A 69 -18.83 10.12 30.12
N HIS A 70 -18.46 9.71 31.33
CA HIS A 70 -17.33 10.22 32.09
C HIS A 70 -16.01 9.47 31.80
N MET A 71 -16.07 8.37 31.04
CA MET A 71 -14.89 7.61 30.60
C MET A 71 -14.36 8.22 29.30
N GLU A 72 -13.25 8.95 29.39
CA GLU A 72 -12.69 9.73 28.29
C GLU A 72 -11.18 9.52 28.16
N VAL A 73 -10.67 9.58 26.93
CA VAL A 73 -9.25 9.44 26.62
C VAL A 73 -8.66 10.81 26.34
N CYS A 74 -7.52 11.15 26.95
CA CYS A 74 -6.89 12.45 26.74
C CYS A 74 -6.04 12.51 25.45
N SER A 75 -5.73 13.72 24.99
CA SER A 75 -4.96 14.01 23.77
C SER A 75 -3.59 13.33 23.71
N LYS A 76 -2.97 13.05 24.86
CA LYS A 76 -1.63 12.41 24.93
C LYS A 76 -1.56 11.01 24.29
N HIS A 77 -2.70 10.34 24.13
CA HIS A 77 -2.76 8.98 23.58
C HIS A 77 -2.90 8.94 22.05
N PHE A 78 -2.76 10.10 21.39
CA PHE A 78 -2.83 10.31 19.95
C PHE A 78 -1.62 11.12 19.48
N HIS A 79 -1.02 10.76 18.35
CA HIS A 79 0.13 11.41 17.73
C HIS A 79 -0.15 12.88 17.38
N LYS A 80 -1.34 13.18 16.84
CA LYS A 80 -1.79 14.54 16.50
C LYS A 80 -2.54 15.23 17.64
N GLY A 81 -2.56 14.65 18.84
CA GLY A 81 -3.29 15.19 19.99
C GLY A 81 -4.81 15.07 19.89
N LYS A 82 -5.33 14.39 18.86
CA LYS A 82 -6.77 14.19 18.64
C LYS A 82 -7.03 12.93 17.81
N PRO A 83 -8.18 12.29 17.97
CA PRO A 83 -8.55 11.16 17.15
C PRO A 83 -8.82 11.59 15.70
N ALA A 84 -8.47 10.70 14.76
CA ALA A 84 -8.67 10.91 13.33
C ALA A 84 -10.17 10.89 12.95
N TYR A 85 -10.48 11.19 11.69
CA TYR A 85 -11.83 11.02 11.17
C TYR A 85 -12.21 9.53 11.12
N GLU A 86 -13.50 9.21 11.33
CA GLU A 86 -13.96 7.83 11.51
C GLU A 86 -13.78 6.93 10.30
N MET A 87 -13.76 7.51 9.09
CA MET A 87 -13.58 6.76 7.85
C MET A 87 -12.11 6.60 7.45
N LEU A 88 -11.16 7.17 8.20
CA LEU A 88 -9.72 7.09 7.91
C LEU A 88 -9.06 5.97 8.72
N GLU A 89 -9.41 4.72 8.42
CA GLU A 89 -8.98 3.54 9.18
C GLU A 89 -7.46 3.35 9.27
N CYS A 90 -6.73 3.83 8.25
CA CYS A 90 -5.27 3.73 8.20
C CYS A 90 -4.57 4.90 8.93
N ASP A 91 -5.30 5.85 9.53
CA ASP A 91 -4.68 6.94 10.27
C ASP A 91 -4.14 6.40 11.61
N PRO A 92 -2.88 6.72 12.00
CA PRO A 92 -2.30 6.26 13.27
C PRO A 92 -3.09 6.73 14.50
N ASP A 93 -3.93 7.76 14.38
CA ASP A 93 -4.82 8.27 15.43
C ASP A 93 -6.27 7.83 15.28
N TRP A 94 -6.55 6.82 14.45
CA TRP A 94 -7.89 6.27 14.30
C TRP A 94 -8.41 5.66 15.62
N ALA A 95 -7.51 5.07 16.40
CA ALA A 95 -7.69 4.67 17.79
C ALA A 95 -6.50 5.14 18.67
N PRO A 96 -6.67 5.28 19.99
CA PRO A 96 -5.56 5.62 20.87
C PRO A 96 -4.51 4.52 20.85
N SER A 97 -3.25 4.87 20.65
CA SER A 97 -2.15 3.92 20.48
C SER A 97 -0.90 4.27 21.30
N LEU A 98 -0.81 5.49 21.82
CA LEU A 98 0.35 5.96 22.58
C LEU A 98 0.13 5.85 24.10
N ASN A 99 1.20 5.47 24.82
CA ASN A 99 1.29 5.51 26.29
C ASN A 99 0.09 4.85 27.00
N LEU A 100 -0.36 3.67 26.53
CA LEU A 100 -1.56 3.01 27.04
C LEU A 100 -1.40 2.36 28.43
N GLY A 101 -0.19 2.39 29.00
CA GLY A 101 0.09 1.90 30.36
C GLY A 101 0.18 0.38 30.49
N HIS A 102 0.18 -0.34 29.36
CA HIS A 102 0.43 -1.78 29.26
C HIS A 102 1.33 -2.04 28.04
N SER A 103 2.42 -2.80 28.23
CA SER A 103 3.43 -3.08 27.19
C SER A 103 3.12 -4.33 26.38
N GLU A 104 2.17 -5.14 26.85
CA GLU A 104 1.89 -6.47 26.31
C GLU A 104 0.43 -6.57 25.90
N VAL A 105 0.19 -6.91 24.64
CA VAL A 105 -1.06 -7.51 24.21
C VAL A 105 -1.14 -8.90 24.82
N LYS A 106 -1.61 -9.01 26.08
CA LYS A 106 -2.19 -10.27 26.53
C LYS A 106 -3.46 -10.46 25.71
N ALA A 107 -3.40 -11.40 24.77
CA ALA A 107 -4.51 -11.83 23.95
C ALA A 107 -5.64 -12.35 24.86
N ALA A 108 -6.55 -11.46 25.23
CA ALA A 108 -7.79 -11.86 25.86
C ALA A 108 -8.70 -12.43 24.76
N GLY A 109 -8.85 -13.75 24.77
CA GLY A 109 -9.91 -14.46 24.06
C GLY A 109 -9.47 -15.21 22.80
N THR A 110 -8.43 -16.05 22.89
CA THR A 110 -8.22 -17.12 21.89
C THR A 110 -9.45 -18.03 21.80
N ASP A 111 -10.27 -18.15 22.85
CA ASP A 111 -11.54 -18.89 22.83
C ASP A 111 -12.51 -18.54 21.70
N ARG A 112 -12.47 -17.32 21.13
CA ARG A 112 -13.35 -16.94 20.02
C ARG A 112 -12.79 -17.34 18.67
N PHE A 113 -11.46 -17.23 18.51
CA PHE A 113 -10.76 -17.69 17.32
C PHE A 113 -10.67 -19.23 17.30
N GLU A 114 -10.45 -19.85 18.46
CA GLU A 114 -10.50 -21.28 18.69
C GLU A 114 -11.92 -21.86 18.55
N ARG A 115 -12.99 -21.12 18.89
CA ARG A 115 -14.36 -21.61 18.62
C ARG A 115 -14.73 -21.55 17.14
N LEU A 116 -14.23 -20.54 16.41
CA LEU A 116 -14.40 -20.47 14.96
C LEU A 116 -13.53 -21.54 14.28
N GLY A 117 -12.29 -21.71 14.75
CA GLY A 117 -11.37 -22.79 14.40
C GLY A 117 -12.02 -24.15 14.62
N ARG A 118 -12.43 -24.49 15.86
CA ARG A 118 -13.11 -25.76 16.19
C ARG A 118 -14.39 -26.00 15.40
N ARG A 119 -15.13 -24.97 14.96
CA ARG A 119 -16.30 -25.15 14.06
C ARG A 119 -15.88 -25.50 12.64
N VAL A 120 -14.83 -24.86 12.13
CA VAL A 120 -14.26 -25.14 10.80
C VAL A 120 -13.56 -26.51 10.80
N THR A 121 -12.81 -26.82 11.87
CA THR A 121 -12.17 -28.13 12.07
C THR A 121 -13.21 -29.22 12.25
N ARG A 122 -14.32 -29.00 12.98
CA ARG A 122 -15.40 -30.01 13.10
C ARG A 122 -16.15 -30.25 11.79
N CYS A 123 -16.37 -29.21 10.96
CA CYS A 123 -16.93 -29.37 9.61
C CYS A 123 -15.94 -30.04 8.63
N GLN A 124 -14.63 -29.96 8.89
CA GLN A 124 -13.59 -30.67 8.14
C GLN A 124 -13.36 -32.10 8.67
N GLU A 125 -13.49 -32.32 9.97
CA GLU A 125 -13.37 -33.63 10.63
C GLU A 125 -14.60 -34.49 10.35
N GLU A 126 -15.82 -33.95 10.33
CA GLU A 126 -17.03 -34.65 9.87
C GLU A 126 -16.97 -35.02 8.37
N ALA A 127 -16.15 -34.34 7.58
CA ALA A 127 -15.86 -34.69 6.19
C ALA A 127 -14.74 -35.74 6.05
N VAL A 128 -13.82 -35.83 7.01
CA VAL A 128 -12.66 -36.75 7.00
C VAL A 128 -12.95 -38.06 7.75
N THR A 129 -13.86 -38.09 8.73
CA THR A 129 -14.30 -39.33 9.38
C THR A 129 -15.14 -40.23 8.47
N GLY A 130 -15.78 -39.67 7.43
CA GLY A 130 -16.40 -40.45 6.36
C GLY A 130 -15.40 -41.18 5.46
N GLU A 131 -14.14 -40.74 5.40
CA GLU A 131 -13.10 -41.35 4.57
C GLU A 131 -12.09 -42.20 5.36
N LYS A 132 -12.02 -42.06 6.70
CA LYS A 132 -11.07 -42.80 7.56
C LYS A 132 -11.55 -44.14 8.13
N GLU A 133 -12.85 -44.45 8.10
CA GLU A 133 -13.34 -45.81 8.42
C GLU A 133 -12.86 -46.88 7.41
N SER A 134 -12.30 -46.46 6.26
CA SER A 134 -11.83 -47.35 5.20
C SER A 134 -10.34 -47.72 5.28
N ALA A 135 -9.53 -47.09 6.14
CA ALA A 135 -8.05 -47.16 6.03
C ALA A 135 -7.30 -47.67 7.29
N GLU A 136 -7.97 -47.87 8.42
CA GLU A 136 -7.31 -48.16 9.73
C GLU A 136 -7.18 -49.66 10.06
N GLN A 137 -7.02 -50.52 9.05
CA GLN A 137 -6.72 -51.96 9.24
C GLN A 137 -5.28 -52.37 8.87
N ALA A 138 -4.43 -51.45 8.43
CA ALA A 138 -3.07 -51.80 8.04
C ALA A 138 -2.01 -51.07 8.89
N SER A 139 -1.26 -51.88 9.63
CA SER A 139 0.11 -51.64 10.12
C SER A 139 0.30 -50.82 11.40
N ASN A 140 0.32 -51.55 12.53
CA ASN A 140 1.19 -51.23 13.66
C ASN A 140 2.57 -51.88 13.44
N SER A 141 3.60 -51.22 14.00
CA SER A 141 4.96 -51.70 14.37
C SER A 141 6.10 -51.29 13.42
N LEU A 142 6.96 -50.35 13.83
CA LEU A 142 8.32 -50.63 14.33
C LEU A 142 9.09 -49.35 14.80
N PRO A 143 10.14 -49.49 15.64
CA PRO A 143 10.83 -48.42 16.41
C PRO A 143 12.05 -47.76 15.71
N PRO A 144 12.76 -46.80 16.37
CA PRO A 144 13.56 -45.73 15.75
C PRO A 144 15.06 -46.09 15.48
N PRO A 145 15.83 -45.21 14.78
CA PRO A 145 17.13 -45.53 14.20
C PRO A 145 18.32 -45.11 15.08
N PRO A 146 19.56 -45.46 14.70
CA PRO A 146 20.74 -44.69 15.11
C PRO A 146 21.56 -44.11 13.96
N ASP A 147 22.16 -42.97 14.31
CA ASP A 147 23.21 -42.15 13.69
C ASP A 147 24.39 -42.92 13.06
N ASN A 148 25.03 -42.42 11.99
CA ASN A 148 26.06 -41.36 12.05
C ASN A 148 26.78 -41.12 10.69
N THR A 149 27.17 -39.85 10.47
CA THR A 149 28.40 -39.33 9.80
C THR A 149 28.67 -39.50 8.30
N SER A 150 28.57 -38.36 7.60
CA SER A 150 29.56 -37.67 6.71
C SER A 150 30.46 -38.45 5.76
N HIS A 151 30.41 -38.12 4.45
CA HIS A 151 31.49 -37.42 3.72
C HIS A 151 31.09 -37.09 2.26
N ASP A 152 31.27 -35.80 1.90
CA ASP A 152 31.76 -35.18 0.64
C ASP A 152 31.48 -35.88 -0.72
N ALA A 153 30.66 -35.32 -1.61
CA ALA A 153 30.96 -34.24 -2.58
C ALA A 153 31.93 -34.66 -3.71
N ASP A 154 31.41 -34.91 -4.93
CA ASP A 154 31.55 -33.97 -6.05
C ASP A 154 30.99 -34.52 -7.38
N ASP A 155 30.22 -33.63 -8.03
CA ASP A 155 30.09 -33.29 -9.45
C ASP A 155 30.23 -34.37 -10.57
N VAL A 156 29.20 -34.48 -11.42
CA VAL A 156 29.26 -34.20 -12.88
C VAL A 156 27.87 -34.41 -13.51
N THR A 157 27.42 -33.41 -14.27
CA THR A 157 26.15 -33.33 -15.01
C THR A 157 26.32 -33.80 -16.49
N PRO A 158 25.28 -33.79 -17.34
CA PRO A 158 24.47 -34.95 -17.75
C PRO A 158 24.66 -35.33 -19.24
N LEU A 159 24.30 -36.55 -19.65
CA LEU A 159 23.98 -36.80 -21.06
C LEU A 159 22.74 -37.65 -21.28
N TYR A 160 21.91 -37.07 -22.13
CA TYR A 160 20.69 -37.47 -22.80
C TYR A 160 20.90 -38.74 -23.64
N TYR A 161 19.99 -39.71 -23.60
CA TYR A 161 19.38 -40.29 -24.81
C TYR A 161 18.15 -41.14 -24.48
N SER A 162 17.26 -41.15 -25.45
CA SER A 162 15.84 -41.46 -25.48
C SER A 162 15.48 -42.94 -25.67
N ASP A 163 14.22 -43.24 -25.33
CA ASP A 163 13.30 -44.20 -25.96
C ASP A 163 13.67 -45.70 -25.99
N ASN A 164 12.87 -46.52 -25.30
CA ASN A 164 11.74 -47.19 -25.94
C ASN A 164 11.02 -48.17 -24.98
N THR A 165 9.70 -47.98 -24.87
CA THR A 165 8.66 -48.96 -25.23
C THR A 165 8.67 -50.36 -24.59
N ALA A 166 7.63 -50.60 -23.80
CA ALA A 166 7.23 -51.90 -23.25
C ALA A 166 6.94 -52.96 -24.32
N PRO A 167 7.00 -54.25 -23.95
CA PRO A 167 6.11 -55.25 -24.52
C PRO A 167 5.26 -55.99 -23.49
N THR A 168 4.01 -56.18 -23.91
CA THR A 168 2.93 -56.98 -23.35
C THR A 168 3.23 -58.48 -23.38
N ALA A 169 2.66 -59.18 -22.39
CA ALA A 169 2.62 -60.62 -22.24
C ALA A 169 1.79 -61.31 -23.32
N GLU A 170 2.21 -62.49 -23.78
CA GLU A 170 1.33 -63.60 -24.19
C GLU A 170 1.99 -64.96 -23.89
N THR A 171 1.10 -65.91 -23.64
CA THR A 171 1.23 -67.28 -23.12
C THR A 171 1.72 -68.27 -24.18
N GLU A 172 2.35 -69.39 -23.80
CA GLU A 172 1.97 -70.78 -24.18
C GLU A 172 3.01 -71.85 -23.77
N ALA A 173 2.49 -73.06 -23.60
CA ALA A 173 3.09 -74.26 -23.01
C ALA A 173 3.90 -75.12 -23.99
N GLY A 174 4.78 -75.99 -23.49
CA GLY A 174 5.36 -77.07 -24.30
C GLY A 174 6.56 -77.81 -23.66
N THR A 175 6.33 -79.07 -23.33
CA THR A 175 7.21 -80.11 -22.76
C THR A 175 8.48 -80.47 -23.56
N SER A 176 9.60 -80.80 -22.89
CA SER A 176 10.24 -82.15 -22.85
C SER A 176 11.60 -82.09 -22.13
N GLY A 177 11.94 -83.13 -21.35
CA GLY A 177 13.07 -83.14 -20.41
C GLY A 177 14.42 -83.60 -20.97
N VAL A 178 15.46 -83.55 -20.12
CA VAL A 178 16.63 -84.45 -20.05
C VAL A 178 17.29 -84.26 -18.66
N VAL A 179 17.88 -85.35 -18.17
CA VAL A 179 18.39 -85.62 -16.82
C VAL A 179 19.84 -85.14 -16.63
N ALA A 180 20.16 -84.80 -15.37
CA ALA A 180 21.45 -84.88 -14.66
C ALA A 180 22.51 -83.76 -14.75
N GLN A 181 22.94 -83.44 -13.52
CA GLN A 181 24.30 -83.15 -13.04
C GLN A 181 24.84 -81.73 -13.10
N ASP A 182 24.85 -81.14 -11.90
CA ASP A 182 26.05 -80.83 -11.12
C ASP A 182 26.95 -79.67 -11.60
N GLY A 183 27.24 -78.78 -10.65
CA GLY A 183 28.35 -77.85 -10.76
C GLY A 183 28.02 -76.42 -11.20
N ARG A 184 27.86 -75.55 -10.18
CA ARG A 184 28.57 -74.26 -10.11
C ARG A 184 28.08 -73.10 -11.00
N ALA A 185 27.18 -72.29 -10.44
CA ALA A 185 27.16 -70.83 -10.65
C ALA A 185 26.37 -70.11 -9.53
N GLN A 186 26.69 -70.37 -8.26
CA GLN A 186 26.39 -69.41 -7.19
C GLN A 186 27.42 -68.28 -7.31
N LEU A 187 27.13 -67.24 -8.11
CA LEU A 187 27.87 -65.96 -8.06
C LEU A 187 27.16 -64.75 -8.70
N GLU A 188 25.98 -64.90 -9.31
CA GLU A 188 25.27 -63.76 -9.95
C GLU A 188 24.07 -63.20 -9.16
N SER A 189 23.66 -63.84 -8.05
CA SER A 189 22.45 -63.44 -7.29
C SER A 189 22.65 -62.18 -6.44
N THR A 190 23.85 -61.92 -5.93
CA THR A 190 24.09 -60.82 -4.99
C THR A 190 24.21 -59.47 -5.70
N GLY A 191 24.73 -59.43 -6.93
CA GLY A 191 24.84 -58.20 -7.72
C GLY A 191 23.49 -57.59 -8.08
N ALA A 192 22.57 -58.40 -8.61
CA ALA A 192 21.24 -57.93 -9.02
C ALA A 192 20.35 -57.48 -7.84
N GLN A 193 20.49 -58.11 -6.67
CA GLN A 193 19.76 -57.71 -5.45
C GLN A 193 20.33 -56.41 -4.84
N GLN A 194 21.64 -56.20 -4.96
CA GLN A 194 22.31 -55.00 -4.48
C GLN A 194 22.05 -53.80 -5.41
N GLU A 195 22.05 -54.00 -6.73
CA GLU A 195 21.63 -53.01 -7.73
C GLU A 195 20.15 -52.62 -7.59
N TYR A 196 19.26 -53.59 -7.34
CA TYR A 196 17.84 -53.30 -7.10
C TYR A 196 17.64 -52.47 -5.82
N SER A 197 18.38 -52.78 -4.75
CA SER A 197 18.35 -52.01 -3.49
C SER A 197 18.87 -50.59 -3.67
N GLU A 198 19.94 -50.40 -4.44
CA GLU A 198 20.53 -49.09 -4.72
C GLU A 198 19.60 -48.24 -5.61
N CYS A 199 18.92 -48.86 -6.58
CA CYS A 199 17.90 -48.21 -7.41
C CYS A 199 16.70 -47.72 -6.57
N CYS A 200 16.23 -48.52 -5.60
CA CYS A 200 15.16 -48.12 -4.69
C CYS A 200 15.55 -46.91 -3.83
N LEU A 201 16.79 -46.85 -3.33
CA LEU A 201 17.30 -45.72 -2.55
C LEU A 201 17.43 -44.45 -3.40
N HIS A 202 17.94 -44.57 -4.63
CA HIS A 202 17.99 -43.45 -5.57
C HIS A 202 16.60 -42.92 -5.91
N LEU A 203 15.61 -43.80 -6.11
CA LEU A 203 14.23 -43.36 -6.38
C LEU A 203 13.65 -42.60 -5.18
N GLN A 204 13.91 -43.06 -3.95
CA GLN A 204 13.46 -42.40 -2.73
C GLN A 204 14.12 -41.01 -2.55
N GLU A 205 15.40 -40.88 -2.88
CA GLU A 205 16.10 -39.59 -2.86
C GLU A 205 15.55 -38.63 -3.92
N ILE A 206 15.28 -39.11 -5.14
CA ILE A 206 14.65 -38.30 -6.21
C ILE A 206 13.28 -37.77 -5.78
N VAL A 207 12.47 -38.61 -5.13
CA VAL A 207 11.15 -38.19 -4.63
C VAL A 207 11.32 -37.11 -3.57
N ARG A 208 12.20 -37.31 -2.58
CA ARG A 208 12.48 -36.33 -1.52
C ARG A 208 12.99 -34.99 -2.10
N LEU A 209 13.98 -35.04 -2.99
CA LEU A 209 14.54 -33.84 -3.63
C LEU A 209 13.49 -33.11 -4.48
N ARG A 210 12.55 -33.82 -5.10
CA ARG A 210 11.43 -33.20 -5.83
C ARG A 210 10.44 -32.53 -4.89
N GLU A 211 10.13 -33.15 -3.75
CA GLU A 211 9.28 -32.55 -2.72
C GLU A 211 9.93 -31.30 -2.13
N GLU A 212 11.20 -31.36 -1.75
CA GLU A 212 11.95 -30.22 -1.24
C GLU A 212 12.06 -29.09 -2.26
N ASN A 213 12.37 -29.40 -3.52
CA ASN A 213 12.34 -28.41 -4.60
C ASN A 213 10.94 -27.80 -4.79
N GLY A 214 9.88 -28.59 -4.59
CA GLY A 214 8.50 -28.10 -4.60
C GLY A 214 8.27 -27.07 -3.49
N MET A 215 8.66 -27.40 -2.26
CA MET A 215 8.55 -26.51 -1.10
C MET A 215 9.38 -25.24 -1.26
N LEU A 216 10.63 -25.35 -1.71
CA LEU A 216 11.53 -24.22 -1.95
C LEU A 216 11.01 -23.30 -3.06
N LYS A 217 10.48 -23.87 -4.16
CA LYS A 217 9.85 -23.07 -5.22
C LYS A 217 8.63 -22.33 -4.72
N GLU A 218 7.82 -22.96 -3.87
CA GLU A 218 6.66 -22.30 -3.26
C GLU A 218 7.11 -21.18 -2.31
N GLU A 219 8.10 -21.40 -1.46
CA GLU A 219 8.63 -20.38 -0.57
C GLU A 219 9.29 -19.22 -1.33
N LEU A 220 10.01 -19.52 -2.41
CA LEU A 220 10.61 -18.54 -3.30
C LEU A 220 9.54 -17.71 -4.02
N SER A 221 8.45 -18.34 -4.48
CA SER A 221 7.30 -17.65 -5.09
C SER A 221 6.62 -16.68 -4.11
N LYS A 222 6.53 -17.03 -2.82
CA LYS A 222 5.98 -16.15 -1.78
C LYS A 222 6.85 -14.92 -1.50
N LYS A 223 8.16 -15.02 -1.75
CA LYS A 223 9.15 -13.95 -1.56
C LYS A 223 9.42 -13.15 -2.84
N SER A 224 9.12 -13.73 -4.01
CA SER A 224 9.21 -13.09 -5.31
C SER A 224 8.25 -11.91 -5.40
N LEU A 225 8.74 -10.72 -5.78
CA LEU A 225 7.92 -9.51 -5.97
C LEU A 225 7.24 -9.51 -7.36
N ASP A 226 6.53 -10.58 -7.67
CA ASP A 226 5.80 -10.77 -8.92
C ASP A 226 4.30 -10.45 -8.80
N GLU A 227 3.53 -10.71 -9.86
CA GLU A 227 2.10 -10.44 -9.91
C GLU A 227 1.34 -11.13 -8.76
N ASN A 228 1.76 -12.34 -8.37
CA ASN A 228 1.10 -13.12 -7.34
C ASN A 228 1.37 -12.54 -5.95
N PHE A 229 2.49 -11.85 -5.75
CA PHE A 229 2.78 -11.15 -4.49
C PHE A 229 1.73 -10.09 -4.13
N LEU A 230 1.16 -9.40 -5.13
CA LEU A 230 0.14 -8.36 -4.93
C LEU A 230 -1.28 -8.79 -5.27
N ARG A 231 -1.47 -9.94 -5.92
CA ARG A 231 -2.77 -10.48 -6.32
C ARG A 231 -3.69 -10.60 -5.10
N ASP A 232 -4.96 -10.25 -5.31
CA ASP A 232 -6.05 -10.35 -4.33
C ASP A 232 -5.83 -9.58 -3.01
N ASN A 233 -4.86 -8.65 -2.96
CA ASN A 233 -4.56 -7.87 -1.77
C ASN A 233 -4.41 -6.36 -2.07
N ASP A 234 -5.55 -5.70 -2.23
CA ASP A 234 -5.61 -4.25 -2.51
C ASP A 234 -4.96 -3.39 -1.42
N CYS A 235 -4.97 -3.83 -0.15
CA CYS A 235 -4.26 -3.15 0.93
C CYS A 235 -2.75 -3.13 0.68
N LYS A 236 -2.20 -4.26 0.23
CA LYS A 236 -0.79 -4.40 -0.11
C LYS A 236 -0.44 -3.62 -1.37
N VAL A 237 -1.28 -3.65 -2.39
CA VAL A 237 -1.13 -2.80 -3.60
C VAL A 237 -1.07 -1.33 -3.22
N LYS A 238 -2.00 -0.85 -2.40
CA LYS A 238 -2.05 0.54 -1.92
C LYS A 238 -0.82 0.92 -1.10
N TYR A 239 -0.31 0.01 -0.29
CA TYR A 239 0.92 0.22 0.47
C TYR A 239 2.12 0.45 -0.45
N TYR A 240 2.39 -0.49 -1.37
CA TYR A 240 3.59 -0.45 -2.22
C TYR A 240 3.51 0.54 -3.37
N THR A 241 2.32 0.78 -3.95
CA THR A 241 2.19 1.56 -5.19
C THR A 241 1.41 2.86 -5.05
N GLY A 242 0.60 3.00 -3.99
CA GLY A 242 -0.34 4.11 -3.81
C GLY A 242 -1.63 4.00 -4.62
N LEU A 243 -1.73 3.04 -5.55
CA LEU A 243 -2.95 2.73 -6.31
C LEU A 243 -3.97 1.99 -5.44
N PRO A 244 -5.28 2.17 -5.67
CA PRO A 244 -6.28 1.66 -4.74
C PRO A 244 -6.59 0.17 -4.93
N SER A 245 -6.24 -0.45 -6.07
CA SER A 245 -6.48 -1.88 -6.32
C SER A 245 -5.50 -2.50 -7.32
N PHE A 246 -5.38 -3.83 -7.26
CA PHE A 246 -4.55 -4.61 -8.20
C PHE A 246 -5.02 -4.43 -9.66
N ALA A 247 -6.34 -4.30 -9.88
CA ALA A 247 -6.91 -4.08 -11.20
C ALA A 247 -6.39 -2.79 -11.86
N LEU A 248 -6.27 -1.69 -11.11
CA LEU A 248 -5.70 -0.45 -11.64
C LEU A 248 -4.20 -0.55 -11.89
N LEU A 249 -3.46 -1.26 -11.03
CA LEU A 249 -2.04 -1.53 -11.26
C LEU A 249 -1.83 -2.27 -12.59
N MET A 250 -2.63 -3.31 -12.83
CA MET A 250 -2.58 -4.05 -14.09
C MET A 250 -3.04 -3.21 -15.28
N GLY A 251 -4.05 -2.35 -15.10
CA GLY A 251 -4.48 -1.41 -16.15
C GLY A 251 -3.36 -0.45 -16.57
N VAL A 252 -2.63 0.11 -15.60
CA VAL A 252 -1.44 0.93 -15.88
C VAL A 252 -0.36 0.12 -16.58
N LEU A 253 -0.10 -1.12 -16.14
CA LEU A 253 0.87 -2.00 -16.80
C LEU A 253 0.50 -2.29 -18.25
N MET A 254 -0.77 -2.62 -18.52
CA MET A 254 -1.25 -2.91 -19.87
C MET A 254 -1.09 -1.71 -20.81
N GLU A 255 -1.35 -0.49 -20.31
CA GLU A 255 -1.19 0.73 -21.09
C GLU A 255 0.27 0.96 -21.51
N ILE A 256 1.22 0.76 -20.59
CA ILE A 256 2.64 1.06 -20.84
C ILE A 256 3.44 -0.12 -21.40
N HIS A 257 2.90 -1.34 -21.34
CA HIS A 257 3.61 -2.58 -21.67
C HIS A 257 4.38 -2.53 -23.00
N PRO A 258 3.83 -2.00 -24.12
CA PRO A 258 4.53 -1.98 -25.41
C PRO A 258 5.79 -1.09 -25.42
N SER A 259 5.85 -0.12 -24.51
CA SER A 259 6.88 0.91 -24.47
C SER A 259 7.90 0.71 -23.35
N LEU A 260 7.74 -0.34 -22.52
CA LEU A 260 8.68 -0.60 -21.44
C LEU A 260 10.04 -1.12 -21.95
N PRO A 261 11.14 -0.83 -21.24
CA PRO A 261 12.46 -1.32 -21.61
C PRO A 261 12.49 -2.85 -21.65
N LYS A 262 12.99 -3.40 -22.76
CA LYS A 262 13.32 -4.82 -22.84
C LYS A 262 14.54 -5.07 -21.97
N THR A 263 14.36 -5.79 -20.88
CA THR A 263 15.45 -6.23 -20.01
C THR A 263 15.98 -7.58 -20.45
N ASP A 264 17.27 -7.83 -20.20
CA ASP A 264 17.76 -9.21 -20.11
C ASP A 264 16.88 -9.93 -19.08
N ARG A 265 16.44 -11.16 -19.39
CA ARG A 265 15.32 -11.94 -18.80
C ARG A 265 15.16 -12.03 -17.25
N LYS A 266 15.95 -11.29 -16.47
CA LYS A 266 15.94 -11.23 -15.00
C LYS A 266 14.74 -10.48 -14.40
N LEU A 267 14.21 -9.44 -15.05
CA LEU A 267 13.09 -8.66 -14.51
C LEU A 267 11.90 -8.62 -15.47
N SER A 268 10.70 -8.88 -14.93
CA SER A 268 9.45 -8.74 -15.68
C SER A 268 9.01 -7.28 -15.81
N HIS A 269 8.18 -6.96 -16.81
CA HIS A 269 7.57 -5.63 -16.94
C HIS A 269 6.76 -5.23 -15.70
N PHE A 270 6.12 -6.19 -15.03
CA PHE A 270 5.44 -5.95 -13.76
C PHE A 270 6.43 -5.50 -12.68
N GLN A 271 7.58 -6.16 -12.55
CA GLN A 271 8.61 -5.79 -11.58
C GLN A 271 9.20 -4.40 -11.87
N ILE A 272 9.39 -4.03 -13.14
CA ILE A 272 9.86 -2.70 -13.57
C ILE A 272 8.85 -1.61 -13.20
N LEU A 273 7.56 -1.86 -13.40
CA LEU A 273 6.53 -0.94 -12.94
C LEU A 273 6.49 -0.87 -11.40
N LEU A 274 6.53 -2.03 -10.74
CA LEU A 274 6.45 -2.12 -9.28
C LEU A 274 7.60 -1.39 -8.59
N LEU A 275 8.86 -1.58 -9.02
CA LEU A 275 10.00 -0.88 -8.45
C LEU A 275 9.88 0.64 -8.62
N THR A 276 9.34 1.09 -9.76
CA THR A 276 9.17 2.52 -10.05
C THR A 276 8.09 3.12 -9.15
N LEU A 277 6.94 2.44 -9.01
CA LEU A 277 5.86 2.88 -8.14
C LEU A 277 6.24 2.80 -6.66
N MET A 278 7.02 1.79 -6.23
CA MET A 278 7.58 1.70 -4.87
C MET A 278 8.49 2.88 -4.58
N ARG A 279 9.35 3.28 -5.53
CA ARG A 279 10.18 4.47 -5.38
C ARG A 279 9.33 5.73 -5.23
N LEU A 280 8.31 5.93 -6.07
CA LEU A 280 7.43 7.11 -5.97
C LEU A 280 6.63 7.13 -4.66
N ARG A 281 6.09 5.97 -4.26
CA ARG A 281 5.15 5.82 -3.14
C ARG A 281 5.85 5.90 -1.78
N LEU A 282 6.95 5.17 -1.63
CA LEU A 282 7.64 4.95 -0.36
C LEU A 282 8.96 5.71 -0.26
N ASP A 283 9.42 6.34 -1.35
CA ASP A 283 10.73 7.02 -1.44
C ASP A 283 11.92 6.13 -1.02
N LEU A 284 11.85 4.83 -1.36
CA LEU A 284 12.91 3.88 -1.03
C LEU A 284 14.21 4.24 -1.76
N PRO A 285 15.37 4.29 -1.09
CA PRO A 285 16.65 4.55 -1.73
C PRO A 285 16.95 3.59 -2.89
N LEU A 286 17.64 4.09 -3.93
CA LEU A 286 17.98 3.29 -5.11
C LEU A 286 18.75 2.01 -4.73
N ASP A 287 19.67 2.09 -3.78
CA ASP A 287 20.44 0.93 -3.29
C ASP A 287 19.53 -0.12 -2.65
N HIS A 288 18.51 0.30 -1.90
CA HIS A 288 17.57 -0.63 -1.29
C HIS A 288 16.71 -1.34 -2.34
N ILE A 289 16.23 -0.60 -3.35
CA ILE A 289 15.49 -1.20 -4.47
C ILE A 289 16.40 -2.17 -5.26
N ALA A 290 17.66 -1.80 -5.49
CA ALA A 290 18.63 -2.63 -6.18
C ALA A 290 18.81 -4.00 -5.49
N HIS A 291 18.94 -3.99 -4.15
CA HIS A 291 19.03 -5.23 -3.36
C HIS A 291 17.73 -6.06 -3.38
N ILE A 292 16.57 -5.41 -3.33
CA ILE A 292 15.27 -6.10 -3.35
C ILE A 292 15.04 -6.85 -4.67
N PHE A 293 15.44 -6.26 -5.79
CA PHE A 293 15.23 -6.81 -7.13
C PHE A 293 16.46 -7.52 -7.71
N ASP A 294 17.51 -7.70 -6.91
CA ASP A 294 18.79 -8.32 -7.30
C ASP A 294 19.37 -7.76 -8.62
N ILE A 295 19.43 -6.43 -8.70
CA ILE A 295 20.00 -5.70 -9.84
C ILE A 295 21.00 -4.67 -9.35
N SER A 296 21.82 -4.13 -10.27
CA SER A 296 22.74 -3.07 -9.90
C SER A 296 22.00 -1.75 -9.58
N ARG A 297 22.59 -0.93 -8.72
CA ARG A 297 22.13 0.44 -8.45
C ARG A 297 21.99 1.27 -9.74
N GLN A 298 22.93 1.10 -10.68
CA GLN A 298 22.91 1.80 -11.97
C GLN A 298 21.71 1.36 -12.81
N THR A 299 21.49 0.04 -12.94
CA THR A 299 20.31 -0.52 -13.62
C THR A 299 19.02 0.01 -13.00
N THR A 300 18.94 0.06 -11.66
CA THR A 300 17.77 0.59 -10.94
C THR A 300 17.52 2.06 -11.27
N SER A 301 18.58 2.87 -11.33
CA SER A 301 18.48 4.29 -11.68
C SER A 301 17.99 4.49 -13.11
N THR A 302 18.52 3.70 -14.06
CA THR A 302 18.11 3.75 -15.47
C THR A 302 16.67 3.31 -15.64
N LEU A 303 16.29 2.15 -15.07
CA LEU A 303 14.91 1.64 -15.12
C LEU A 303 13.92 2.64 -14.52
N PHE A 304 14.26 3.30 -13.40
CA PHE A 304 13.41 4.31 -12.81
C PHE A 304 13.16 5.49 -13.77
N SER A 305 14.22 6.10 -14.31
CA SER A 305 14.10 7.25 -15.21
C SER A 305 13.36 6.88 -16.50
N ASP A 306 13.70 5.75 -17.11
CA ASP A 306 13.09 5.28 -18.36
C ASP A 306 11.61 4.97 -18.16
N THR A 307 11.26 4.30 -17.06
CA THR A 307 9.86 3.98 -16.75
C THR A 307 9.06 5.25 -16.46
N ILE A 308 9.64 6.26 -15.80
CA ILE A 308 8.99 7.58 -15.62
C ILE A 308 8.74 8.26 -16.97
N ASN A 309 9.68 8.21 -17.92
CA ASN A 309 9.49 8.77 -19.26
C ASN A 309 8.34 8.08 -20.01
N VAL A 310 8.26 6.76 -19.90
CA VAL A 310 7.17 5.96 -20.48
C VAL A 310 5.83 6.30 -19.82
N LEU A 311 5.77 6.30 -18.47
CA LEU A 311 4.58 6.67 -17.72
C LEU A 311 4.13 8.10 -18.05
N TYR A 312 5.05 9.04 -18.21
CA TYR A 312 4.71 10.41 -18.58
C TYR A 312 4.07 10.48 -19.97
N SER A 313 4.65 9.80 -20.95
CA SER A 313 4.14 9.78 -22.33
C SER A 313 2.71 9.23 -22.42
N HIS A 314 2.39 8.19 -21.64
CA HIS A 314 1.09 7.52 -21.68
C HIS A 314 0.05 8.09 -20.69
N LEU A 315 0.48 8.56 -19.51
CA LEU A 315 -0.44 9.01 -18.46
C LEU A 315 -0.62 10.52 -18.40
N SER A 316 0.25 11.33 -19.05
CA SER A 316 0.08 12.79 -19.08
C SER A 316 -1.27 13.27 -19.63
N PRO A 317 -1.95 12.59 -20.59
CA PRO A 317 -3.29 12.99 -21.03
C PRO A 317 -4.35 12.99 -19.91
N LEU A 318 -4.12 12.24 -18.83
CA LEU A 318 -5.00 12.21 -17.66
C LEU A 318 -4.89 13.47 -16.79
N VAL A 319 -3.86 14.30 -17.01
CA VAL A 319 -3.67 15.59 -16.35
C VAL A 319 -4.06 16.69 -17.34
N HIS A 320 -5.36 16.80 -17.61
CA HIS A 320 -5.88 17.82 -18.52
C HIS A 320 -6.54 18.97 -17.76
N TRP A 321 -6.53 20.14 -18.39
CA TRP A 321 -7.32 21.28 -17.96
C TRP A 321 -8.74 21.15 -18.54
N PRO A 322 -9.78 20.89 -17.72
CA PRO A 322 -11.14 20.67 -18.22
C PRO A 322 -11.73 21.95 -18.85
N GLU A 323 -12.66 21.79 -19.80
CA GLU A 323 -13.38 22.92 -20.37
C GLU A 323 -14.30 23.60 -19.34
N ARG A 324 -14.57 24.90 -19.53
CA ARG A 324 -15.44 25.76 -18.71
C ARG A 324 -16.73 25.07 -18.25
N ARG A 325 -17.45 24.46 -19.19
CA ARG A 325 -18.72 23.78 -18.90
C ARG A 325 -18.58 22.64 -17.89
N PHE A 326 -17.48 21.88 -17.96
CA PHE A 326 -17.23 20.76 -17.05
C PHE A 326 -16.78 21.26 -15.67
N ILE A 327 -16.00 22.35 -15.61
CA ILE A 327 -15.65 23.02 -14.36
C ILE A 327 -16.91 23.49 -13.65
N GLN A 328 -17.82 24.16 -14.37
CA GLN A 328 -19.09 24.65 -13.81
C GLN A 328 -20.00 23.51 -13.35
N ALA A 329 -20.16 22.45 -14.15
CA ALA A 329 -20.99 21.30 -13.82
C ALA A 329 -20.45 20.50 -12.62
N SER A 330 -19.13 20.45 -12.44
CA SER A 330 -18.47 19.75 -11.34
C SER A 330 -18.13 20.64 -10.14
N MET A 331 -18.46 21.94 -10.21
CA MET A 331 -18.16 22.91 -9.17
C MET A 331 -18.88 22.53 -7.87
N PRO A 332 -18.15 22.28 -6.76
CA PRO A 332 -18.80 21.94 -5.51
C PRO A 332 -19.69 23.10 -5.05
N HIS A 333 -20.84 22.79 -4.44
CA HIS A 333 -21.82 23.80 -4.01
C HIS A 333 -21.20 24.94 -3.17
N GLN A 334 -20.20 24.62 -2.34
CA GLN A 334 -19.46 25.60 -1.53
C GLN A 334 -18.73 26.66 -2.35
N PHE A 335 -18.30 26.35 -3.57
CA PHE A 335 -17.66 27.29 -4.49
C PHE A 335 -18.71 28.14 -5.20
N VAL A 336 -19.82 27.54 -5.63
CA VAL A 336 -20.95 28.24 -6.28
C VAL A 336 -21.56 29.27 -5.34
N GLU A 337 -21.79 28.91 -4.08
CA GLU A 337 -22.33 29.82 -3.05
C GLU A 337 -21.40 31.04 -2.81
N MET A 338 -20.08 30.86 -3.01
CA MET A 338 -19.08 31.85 -2.65
C MET A 338 -18.68 32.79 -3.80
N PHE A 339 -18.73 32.29 -5.04
CA PHE A 339 -18.25 33.02 -6.22
C PHE A 339 -19.30 33.14 -7.34
N GLY A 340 -20.47 32.53 -7.16
CA GLY A 340 -21.47 32.38 -8.22
C GLY A 340 -20.99 31.43 -9.32
N ASN A 341 -21.53 31.55 -10.54
CA ASN A 341 -21.12 30.76 -11.70
C ASN A 341 -19.76 31.18 -12.32
N ARG A 342 -18.95 31.96 -11.61
CA ARG A 342 -17.63 32.42 -12.09
C ARG A 342 -16.60 31.32 -11.83
N GLU A 343 -15.76 31.02 -12.81
CA GLU A 343 -14.73 30.00 -12.68
C GLU A 343 -13.72 30.37 -11.58
N THR A 344 -13.33 29.41 -10.76
CA THR A 344 -12.27 29.59 -9.77
C THR A 344 -11.09 28.68 -10.06
N THR A 345 -9.97 29.26 -10.44
CA THR A 345 -8.71 28.57 -10.69
C THR A 345 -7.69 29.05 -9.66
N LYS A 346 -6.86 28.16 -9.13
CA LYS A 346 -5.86 28.54 -8.10
C LYS A 346 -4.46 28.35 -8.65
N SER A 347 -3.61 29.37 -8.57
CA SER A 347 -2.17 29.19 -8.70
C SER A 347 -1.56 29.00 -7.31
N THR A 348 -0.70 28.00 -7.14
CA THR A 348 0.02 27.76 -5.88
C THR A 348 1.51 27.66 -6.16
N GLY A 349 2.25 28.73 -5.87
CA GLY A 349 3.71 28.69 -5.67
C GLY A 349 4.00 28.66 -4.17
N LYS A 350 4.83 27.72 -3.71
CA LYS A 350 5.30 27.70 -2.32
C LYS A 350 6.75 27.23 -2.29
N SER A 351 7.66 28.02 -2.87
CA SER A 351 9.10 27.76 -2.78
C SER A 351 9.66 28.33 -1.48
N ARG A 352 9.93 27.46 -0.51
CA ARG A 352 10.82 27.78 0.61
C ARG A 352 12.21 27.24 0.27
N ASN A 353 13.08 28.18 -0.13
CA ASN A 353 14.55 28.15 -0.17
C ASN A 353 15.23 26.88 -0.72
N LEU A 354 15.82 26.99 -1.92
CA LEU A 354 17.27 27.12 -2.11
C LEU A 354 17.66 26.77 -3.57
N PHE A 355 17.32 27.62 -4.54
CA PHE A 355 18.08 27.92 -5.77
C PHE A 355 17.56 29.27 -6.27
N GLN A 356 18.45 30.20 -6.60
CA GLN A 356 18.08 31.57 -6.89
C GLN A 356 17.34 31.67 -8.25
N LEU A 357 16.29 32.52 -8.29
CA LEU A 357 15.73 33.22 -9.47
C LEU A 357 14.70 32.50 -10.36
N GLN A 358 13.47 32.26 -9.88
CA GLN A 358 12.26 32.75 -10.54
C GLN A 358 11.29 33.15 -9.41
N SER A 359 10.80 34.38 -9.40
CA SER A 359 9.72 34.72 -8.47
C SER A 359 8.51 33.84 -8.79
N ASP A 360 7.70 33.52 -7.79
CA ASP A 360 6.40 32.87 -7.96
C ASP A 360 5.57 33.51 -9.10
N LYS A 361 5.71 34.83 -9.28
CA LYS A 361 5.21 35.60 -10.42
C LYS A 361 5.76 35.10 -11.76
N ARG A 362 7.10 35.04 -11.88
CA ARG A 362 7.79 34.62 -13.11
C ARG A 362 7.48 33.17 -13.49
N ILE A 363 7.35 32.27 -12.51
CA ILE A 363 6.90 30.88 -12.77
C ILE A 363 5.48 30.90 -13.34
N THR A 364 4.56 31.65 -12.73
CA THR A 364 3.17 31.75 -13.20
C THR A 364 3.10 32.27 -14.64
N GLU A 365 3.87 33.31 -14.94
CA GLU A 365 3.93 33.94 -16.27
C GLU A 365 4.50 33.01 -17.35
N ASN A 366 5.48 32.16 -16.99
CA ASN A 366 6.14 31.25 -17.92
C ASN A 366 5.49 29.86 -18.00
N SER A 367 4.66 29.48 -17.03
CA SER A 367 4.10 28.12 -16.91
C SER A 367 3.02 27.76 -17.92
N GLY A 368 2.59 28.69 -18.77
CA GLY A 368 1.40 28.48 -19.61
C GLY A 368 0.06 28.68 -18.87
N PHE A 369 0.08 29.01 -17.58
CA PHE A 369 -1.13 29.16 -16.75
C PHE A 369 -2.04 30.29 -17.23
N LEU A 370 -1.47 31.47 -17.56
CA LEU A 370 -2.25 32.64 -17.96
C LEU A 370 -3.01 32.41 -19.27
N GLN A 371 -2.44 31.61 -20.18
CA GLN A 371 -3.03 31.24 -21.48
C GLN A 371 -4.24 30.30 -21.33
N LYS A 372 -4.43 29.70 -20.14
CA LYS A 372 -5.60 28.86 -19.83
C LYS A 372 -6.75 29.65 -19.23
N LEU A 373 -6.54 30.92 -18.87
CA LEU A 373 -7.55 31.78 -18.28
C LEU A 373 -8.41 32.43 -19.38
N SER A 374 -9.70 32.56 -19.09
CA SER A 374 -10.66 33.28 -19.90
C SER A 374 -11.11 34.57 -19.19
N PRO A 375 -11.56 35.59 -19.94
CA PRO A 375 -12.12 36.80 -19.35
C PRO A 375 -13.26 36.48 -18.37
N GLY A 376 -13.21 37.08 -17.18
CA GLY A 376 -14.16 36.86 -16.09
C GLY A 376 -13.81 35.74 -15.11
N ASP A 377 -12.71 35.00 -15.34
CA ASP A 377 -12.25 33.96 -14.41
C ASP A 377 -11.72 34.58 -13.11
N LEU A 378 -11.81 33.81 -12.03
CA LEU A 378 -11.36 34.20 -10.70
C LEU A 378 -10.15 33.36 -10.30
N VAL A 379 -8.98 34.01 -10.20
CA VAL A 379 -7.75 33.35 -9.75
C VAL A 379 -7.61 33.50 -8.24
N LEU A 380 -7.44 32.39 -7.51
CA LEU A 380 -7.11 32.42 -6.09
C LEU A 380 -5.59 32.33 -5.91
N ALA A 381 -5.02 33.18 -5.06
CA ALA A 381 -3.61 33.10 -4.70
C ALA A 381 -3.36 33.37 -3.21
N ASP A 382 -2.20 32.89 -2.74
CA ASP A 382 -1.76 33.13 -1.37
C ASP A 382 -1.35 34.61 -1.18
N ARG A 383 -1.38 35.07 0.07
CA ARG A 383 -1.03 36.47 0.39
C ARG A 383 0.40 36.77 -0.04
N GLY A 384 0.58 37.88 -0.76
CA GLY A 384 1.88 38.34 -1.25
C GLY A 384 2.25 37.84 -2.64
N PHE A 385 1.36 37.11 -3.31
CA PHE A 385 1.58 36.60 -4.67
C PHE A 385 1.29 37.70 -5.71
N ASP A 386 2.34 38.35 -6.20
CA ASP A 386 2.26 39.51 -7.10
C ASP A 386 2.03 39.12 -8.57
N VAL A 387 0.82 38.66 -8.91
CA VAL A 387 0.41 38.35 -10.30
C VAL A 387 -0.84 39.10 -10.73
N LYS A 388 -1.24 40.11 -9.96
CA LYS A 388 -2.51 40.82 -10.17
C LYS A 388 -2.58 41.44 -11.57
N GLU A 389 -1.50 42.05 -12.01
CA GLU A 389 -1.38 42.69 -13.33
C GLU A 389 -1.44 41.65 -14.45
N SER A 390 -0.65 40.58 -14.34
CA SER A 390 -0.59 39.49 -15.33
C SER A 390 -1.94 38.78 -15.49
N VAL A 391 -2.68 38.60 -14.39
CA VAL A 391 -4.05 38.05 -14.40
C VAL A 391 -5.07 39.05 -14.96
N ALA A 392 -4.92 40.35 -14.66
CA ALA A 392 -5.82 41.38 -15.18
C ALA A 392 -5.69 41.57 -16.71
N LEU A 393 -4.49 41.37 -17.27
CA LEU A 393 -4.24 41.47 -18.71
C LEU A 393 -5.06 40.45 -19.53
N VAL A 394 -5.36 39.29 -18.96
CA VAL A 394 -6.21 38.26 -19.59
C VAL A 394 -7.70 38.43 -19.26
N GLY A 395 -8.09 39.55 -18.61
CA GLY A 395 -9.46 39.83 -18.21
C GLY A 395 -9.96 39.00 -17.02
N ALA A 396 -9.05 38.32 -16.32
CA ALA A 396 -9.37 37.56 -15.11
C ALA A 396 -9.16 38.41 -13.84
N THR A 397 -9.72 37.97 -12.72
CA THR A 397 -9.68 38.67 -11.44
C THR A 397 -8.90 37.87 -10.41
N LEU A 398 -7.86 38.46 -9.82
CA LEU A 398 -7.12 37.85 -8.71
C LEU A 398 -7.81 38.13 -7.37
N LYS A 399 -8.11 37.09 -6.60
CA LYS A 399 -8.52 37.17 -5.19
C LYS A 399 -7.45 36.60 -4.26
N MET A 400 -7.03 37.46 -3.33
CA MET A 400 -6.13 37.12 -2.24
C MET A 400 -6.79 37.45 -0.90
N PRO A 401 -6.41 36.76 0.19
CA PRO A 401 -6.83 37.16 1.52
C PRO A 401 -6.39 38.60 1.84
N ALA A 402 -7.17 39.29 2.68
CA ALA A 402 -6.88 40.70 3.01
C ALA A 402 -5.51 40.85 3.71
N PHE A 403 -4.83 41.96 3.41
CA PHE A 403 -3.57 42.32 4.06
C PHE A 403 -3.85 43.11 5.34
N THR A 404 -3.15 42.77 6.42
CA THR A 404 -3.24 43.54 7.66
C THR A 404 -2.49 44.87 7.61
N ARG A 405 -1.62 45.15 6.62
CA ARG A 405 -0.88 46.42 6.37
C ARG A 405 -0.70 47.35 7.61
N GLY A 406 -0.13 46.83 8.70
CA GLY A 406 0.13 47.63 9.92
C GLY A 406 -1.09 47.92 10.82
N ARG A 407 -2.28 47.42 10.49
CA ARG A 407 -3.48 47.44 11.32
C ARG A 407 -3.49 46.24 12.27
N SER A 408 -3.93 46.47 13.51
CA SER A 408 -4.09 45.42 14.53
C SER A 408 -5.23 44.45 14.24
N GLN A 409 -6.22 44.86 13.44
CA GLN A 409 -7.39 44.04 13.08
C GLN A 409 -7.88 44.36 11.66
N LEU A 410 -8.45 43.35 10.98
CA LEU A 410 -9.15 43.50 9.71
C LEU A 410 -10.61 43.92 9.96
N ASP A 411 -11.20 44.64 9.00
CA ASP A 411 -12.62 44.99 9.08
C ASP A 411 -13.51 43.73 9.01
N ALA A 412 -14.72 43.80 9.57
CA ALA A 412 -15.63 42.66 9.64
C ALA A 412 -15.92 42.05 8.26
N LYS A 413 -16.01 42.88 7.23
CA LYS A 413 -16.18 42.45 5.83
C LYS A 413 -14.96 41.67 5.32
N ASP A 414 -13.75 42.20 5.55
CA ASP A 414 -12.49 41.57 5.13
C ASP A 414 -12.23 40.26 5.86
N VAL A 415 -12.62 40.18 7.14
CA VAL A 415 -12.57 38.95 7.94
C VAL A 415 -13.47 37.88 7.32
N GLU A 416 -14.70 38.25 6.96
CA GLU A 416 -15.65 37.32 6.35
C GLU A 416 -15.22 36.84 4.96
N GLU A 417 -14.72 37.74 4.11
CA GLU A 417 -14.18 37.38 2.79
C GLU A 417 -12.92 36.50 2.90
N THR A 418 -12.04 36.79 3.86
CA THR A 418 -10.84 35.98 4.12
C THR A 418 -11.20 34.59 4.66
N ARG A 419 -12.22 34.49 5.55
CA ARG A 419 -12.72 33.22 6.07
C ARG A 419 -13.27 32.34 4.95
N LYS A 420 -14.06 32.94 4.05
CA LYS A 420 -14.57 32.32 2.82
C LYS A 420 -13.44 31.78 1.96
N LEU A 421 -12.45 32.62 1.62
CA LEU A 421 -11.27 32.19 0.85
C LEU A 421 -10.50 31.05 1.51
N ALA A 422 -10.32 31.09 2.84
CA ALA A 422 -9.65 30.02 3.58
C ALA A 422 -10.40 28.69 3.47
N HIS A 423 -11.73 28.70 3.50
CA HIS A 423 -12.55 27.49 3.38
C HIS A 423 -12.34 26.76 2.04
N VAL A 424 -12.32 27.50 0.93
CA VAL A 424 -12.01 26.94 -0.39
C VAL A 424 -10.55 26.53 -0.53
N ARG A 425 -9.64 27.34 0.01
CA ARG A 425 -8.18 27.09 -0.01
C ARG A 425 -7.84 25.73 0.62
N ILE A 426 -8.57 25.30 1.65
CA ILE A 426 -8.40 24.00 2.30
C ILE A 426 -8.56 22.85 1.30
N HIS A 427 -9.49 22.91 0.35
CA HIS A 427 -9.67 21.82 -0.62
C HIS A 427 -8.46 21.67 -1.54
N VAL A 428 -7.89 22.76 -2.02
CA VAL A 428 -6.67 22.71 -2.84
C VAL A 428 -5.47 22.24 -2.02
N GLU A 429 -5.33 22.72 -0.79
CA GLU A 429 -4.27 22.25 0.12
C GLU A 429 -4.43 20.77 0.47
N ARG A 430 -5.67 20.25 0.56
CA ARG A 430 -5.92 18.82 0.73
C ARG A 430 -5.52 18.01 -0.50
N VAL A 431 -5.75 18.50 -1.72
CA VAL A 431 -5.31 17.81 -2.94
C VAL A 431 -3.78 17.77 -3.02
N ILE A 432 -3.11 18.90 -2.81
CA ILE A 432 -1.64 18.97 -2.77
C ILE A 432 -1.08 18.10 -1.63
N GLY A 433 -1.71 18.15 -0.45
CA GLY A 433 -1.34 17.31 0.68
C GLY A 433 -1.57 15.82 0.41
N CYS A 434 -2.66 15.46 -0.28
CA CYS A 434 -2.92 14.10 -0.72
C CYS A 434 -1.81 13.61 -1.66
N MET A 435 -1.40 14.43 -2.63
CA MET A 435 -0.30 14.11 -3.54
C MET A 435 0.99 13.82 -2.78
N ARG A 436 1.42 14.73 -1.89
CA ARG A 436 2.68 14.59 -1.13
C ARG A 436 2.65 13.45 -0.10
N SER A 437 1.48 13.18 0.49
CA SER A 437 1.32 12.07 1.44
C SER A 437 1.19 10.70 0.76
N LYS A 438 0.63 10.67 -0.46
CA LYS A 438 0.50 9.45 -1.27
C LYS A 438 1.79 9.13 -2.01
N TYR A 439 2.51 10.09 -2.55
CA TYR A 439 3.80 9.87 -3.20
C TYR A 439 4.89 10.61 -2.42
N THR A 440 5.47 9.91 -1.45
CA THR A 440 6.37 10.53 -0.46
C THR A 440 7.66 11.04 -1.08
N PHE A 441 7.99 10.60 -2.29
CA PHE A 441 9.08 11.16 -3.11
C PHE A 441 8.98 12.70 -3.25
N LEU A 442 7.76 13.25 -3.25
CA LEU A 442 7.51 14.70 -3.35
C LEU A 442 7.44 15.40 -1.98
N ASN A 443 7.69 14.68 -0.89
CA ASN A 443 7.58 15.25 0.45
C ASN A 443 8.89 15.91 0.92
N ASP A 444 10.03 15.29 0.60
CA ASP A 444 11.36 15.69 1.09
C ASP A 444 12.12 16.57 0.07
N THR A 445 13.37 16.91 0.41
CA THR A 445 14.29 17.72 -0.37
C THR A 445 14.61 17.05 -1.70
N ILE A 446 14.22 17.71 -2.80
CA ILE A 446 14.43 17.21 -4.14
C ILE A 446 15.91 17.34 -4.52
N ARG A 447 16.49 16.26 -5.04
CA ARG A 447 17.88 16.26 -5.52
C ARG A 447 18.02 17.17 -6.75
N LEU A 448 19.05 18.00 -6.75
CA LEU A 448 19.46 18.89 -7.84
C LEU A 448 19.41 18.23 -9.24
N GLY A 449 19.92 17.00 -9.36
CA GLY A 449 19.97 16.29 -10.64
C GLY A 449 18.61 15.96 -11.26
N LEU A 450 17.50 16.09 -10.51
CA LEU A 450 16.14 15.91 -11.04
C LEU A 450 15.57 17.19 -11.65
N VAL A 451 16.18 18.34 -11.34
CA VAL A 451 15.72 19.70 -11.70
C VAL A 451 16.49 20.24 -12.91
N VAL A 452 17.49 19.49 -13.39
CA VAL A 452 18.24 19.84 -14.59
C VAL A 452 17.70 18.97 -15.74
N PRO A 453 17.21 19.58 -16.83
CA PRO A 453 16.80 18.82 -18.00
C PRO A 453 18.01 18.15 -18.67
N LEU A 454 17.81 16.97 -19.24
CA LEU A 454 18.82 16.33 -20.06
C LEU A 454 18.99 17.11 -21.37
N GLU A 455 20.17 17.01 -21.99
CA GLU A 455 20.44 17.68 -23.27
C GLU A 455 19.39 17.30 -24.32
N GLY A 456 18.66 18.29 -24.83
CA GLY A 456 17.60 18.11 -25.82
C GLY A 456 16.19 17.83 -25.27
N GLU A 457 15.98 17.81 -23.95
CA GLU A 457 14.65 17.73 -23.35
C GLU A 457 14.15 19.10 -22.85
N ASP A 458 12.90 19.45 -23.18
CA ASP A 458 12.24 20.69 -22.70
C ASP A 458 11.80 20.61 -21.23
N MET A 459 11.71 19.41 -20.67
CA MET A 459 11.13 19.14 -19.35
C MET A 459 12.08 18.34 -18.48
N THR A 460 12.11 18.67 -17.18
CA THR A 460 12.96 17.95 -16.23
C THR A 460 12.36 16.60 -15.85
N LEU A 461 13.18 15.68 -15.35
CA LEU A 461 12.68 14.42 -14.80
C LEU A 461 11.72 14.68 -13.63
N LEU A 462 11.95 15.72 -12.83
CA LEU A 462 11.03 16.14 -11.78
C LEU A 462 9.65 16.51 -12.34
N ASP A 463 9.59 17.28 -13.42
CA ASP A 463 8.31 17.68 -14.02
C ASP A 463 7.52 16.46 -14.49
N LYS A 464 8.21 15.50 -15.11
CA LYS A 464 7.64 14.22 -15.51
C LYS A 464 7.11 13.44 -14.31
N ILE A 465 7.86 13.39 -13.20
CA ILE A 465 7.41 12.74 -11.95
C ILE A 465 6.16 13.43 -11.39
N VAL A 466 6.12 14.76 -11.35
CA VAL A 466 4.95 15.51 -10.86
C VAL A 466 3.72 15.23 -11.74
N ALA A 467 3.88 15.23 -13.07
CA ALA A 467 2.78 14.90 -13.98
C ALA A 467 2.29 13.45 -13.80
N VAL A 468 3.21 12.48 -13.69
CA VAL A 468 2.86 11.06 -13.45
C VAL A 468 2.13 10.89 -12.12
N THR A 469 2.63 11.49 -11.03
CA THR A 469 1.95 11.40 -9.72
C THR A 469 0.57 12.04 -9.73
N CYS A 470 0.38 13.17 -10.42
CA CYS A 470 -0.94 13.77 -10.67
C CYS A 470 -1.86 12.82 -11.45
N ALA A 471 -1.37 12.19 -12.52
CA ALA A 471 -2.14 11.25 -13.32
C ALA A 471 -2.60 10.04 -12.48
N LEU A 472 -1.70 9.46 -11.69
CA LEU A 472 -2.02 8.34 -10.80
C LEU A 472 -3.03 8.73 -9.71
N ILE A 473 -3.00 9.98 -9.21
CA ILE A 473 -4.00 10.50 -8.27
C ILE A 473 -5.35 10.65 -8.93
N ASN A 474 -5.41 11.09 -10.19
CA ASN A 474 -6.66 11.22 -10.93
C ASN A 474 -7.36 9.86 -11.16
N MET A 475 -6.63 8.75 -11.12
CA MET A 475 -7.19 7.39 -11.13
C MET A 475 -7.73 6.93 -9.76
N CYS A 476 -7.46 7.68 -8.69
CA CYS A 476 -7.88 7.35 -7.33
C CYS A 476 -9.22 8.01 -6.96
N PRO A 477 -9.90 7.54 -5.90
CA PRO A 477 -11.11 8.19 -5.40
C PRO A 477 -10.90 9.67 -5.10
N SER A 478 -11.87 10.51 -5.50
CA SER A 478 -11.81 11.97 -5.34
C SER A 478 -11.54 12.40 -3.89
N VAL A 479 -10.61 13.35 -3.73
CA VAL A 479 -10.28 13.99 -2.45
C VAL A 479 -11.44 14.88 -1.96
N VAL A 480 -12.23 15.43 -2.89
CA VAL A 480 -13.42 16.22 -2.59
C VAL A 480 -14.62 15.28 -2.58
N MET A 481 -15.18 15.03 -1.40
CA MET A 481 -16.42 14.27 -1.25
C MET A 481 -17.52 15.00 -2.02
N LYS A 482 -18.16 14.32 -2.98
CA LYS A 482 -19.41 14.83 -3.57
C LYS A 482 -20.46 14.88 -2.45
N PRO A 483 -21.24 15.95 -2.31
CA PRO A 483 -22.40 15.93 -1.44
C PRO A 483 -23.30 14.77 -1.90
N THR A 484 -23.56 13.83 -0.99
CA THR A 484 -24.63 12.84 -1.17
C THR A 484 -25.94 13.60 -1.14
N PHE A 485 -26.59 13.72 -2.30
CA PHE A 485 -27.96 14.24 -2.42
C PHE A 485 -28.95 13.23 -1.86
#